data_AF-A0A9D7EQG1-F1
#
_entry.id   AF-A0A9D7EQG1-F1
#
_cell.length_a   1.000
_cell.length_b   1.000
_cell.length_c   1.000
_cell.angle_alpha   90.00
_cell.angle_beta   90.00
_cell.angle_gamma   90.00
#
_symmetry.space_group_name_H-M   'P 1'
#
loop_
_entity.id
_entity.type
_entity.pdbx_description
1 polymer ?
#
loop_
_entity_poly.entity_id
_entity_poly.type
_entity_poly.pdbx_seq_one_letter_code
_entity_poly.pdbx_strand_id
1 'polypeptide(L)'
;MLDNRDKQTVVVLLAVGLIVRLVYFLEYRSLLEFLHPTVDALYHHFSAKAIAAGALTSSEPFFRAPFYNYFLGLIYAIAGDSISAARFFQLLIGSFTAPLVYLLGREVFDQRVGLVAAIAVLLTGDIVYFEGELVLEASAMWLILVSLLLLVRYIKEPSVMTLAGLGLSTGLAIVDRPNAVVILPLIAWVIWRNKERNSHSPLLRHAIAFTTIMMIPVGLVLLHNGNAHRACADDCDTGRCQFLYRQQ
;
A
#
# COMPACT_ATOMS: atom_id res chain seq x y z
N MET A 1 14.62 17.92 10.63
CA MET A 1 15.39 16.88 11.35
C MET A 1 14.63 16.50 12.61
N LEU A 2 14.46 15.21 12.94
CA LEU A 2 13.77 14.78 14.17
C LEU A 2 14.61 15.15 15.40
N ASP A 3 14.02 15.84 16.37
CA ASP A 3 14.68 16.04 17.65
C ASP A 3 14.72 14.74 18.48
N ASN A 4 15.39 14.75 19.63
CA ASN A 4 15.49 13.55 20.47
C ASN A 4 14.14 13.13 21.07
N ARG A 5 13.23 14.09 21.34
CA ARG A 5 11.91 13.79 21.89
C ARG A 5 11.01 13.13 20.84
N ASP A 6 11.09 13.58 19.60
CA ASP A 6 10.43 12.98 18.45
C ASP A 6 10.86 11.53 18.24
N LYS A 7 12.17 11.27 18.29
CA LYS A 7 12.71 9.90 18.16
C LYS A 7 12.19 9.00 19.27
N GLN A 8 12.21 9.48 20.52
CA GLN A 8 11.66 8.74 21.65
C GLN A 8 10.16 8.49 21.47
N THR A 9 9.40 9.49 21.03
CA THR A 9 7.96 9.36 20.80
C THR A 9 7.66 8.33 19.72
N VAL A 10 8.38 8.35 18.61
CA VAL A 10 8.27 7.35 17.54
C VAL A 10 8.56 5.94 18.04
N VAL A 11 9.64 5.76 18.82
CA VAL A 11 10.00 4.45 19.39
C VAL A 11 8.93 3.96 20.35
N VAL A 12 8.39 4.82 21.21
CA VAL A 12 7.31 4.46 22.14
C VAL A 12 6.05 4.09 21.38
N LEU A 13 5.62 4.88 20.40
CA LEU A 13 4.44 4.58 19.58
C LEU A 13 4.60 3.27 18.81
N LEU A 14 5.79 3.00 18.28
CA LEU A 14 6.10 1.74 17.60
C LEU A 14 6.03 0.56 18.57
N ALA A 15 6.64 0.68 19.76
CA ALA A 15 6.62 -0.37 20.76
C ALA A 15 5.20 -0.66 21.25
N VAL A 16 4.40 0.37 21.57
CA VAL A 16 3.00 0.21 21.98
C VAL A 16 2.18 -0.38 20.84
N GLY A 17 2.32 0.15 19.62
CA GLY A 17 1.62 -0.36 18.44
C GLY A 17 1.96 -1.82 18.12
N LEU A 18 3.19 -2.24 18.34
CA LEU A 18 3.63 -3.62 18.21
C LEU A 18 3.03 -4.50 19.32
N ILE A 19 3.07 -4.07 20.58
CA ILE A 19 2.50 -4.83 21.70
C ILE A 19 1.01 -5.08 21.48
N VAL A 20 0.24 -4.05 21.13
CA VAL A 20 -1.21 -4.19 20.85
C VAL A 20 -1.46 -5.26 19.78
N ARG A 21 -0.67 -5.24 18.70
CA ARG A 21 -0.82 -6.16 17.58
C ARG A 21 -0.34 -7.58 17.91
N LEU A 22 0.67 -7.73 18.76
CA LEU A 22 1.10 -9.02 19.26
C LEU A 22 0.05 -9.64 20.18
N VAL A 23 -0.54 -8.85 21.08
CA VAL A 23 -1.66 -9.31 21.93
C VAL A 23 -2.84 -9.74 21.04
N TYR A 24 -3.25 -8.89 20.10
CA TYR A 24 -4.30 -9.21 19.13
C TYR A 24 -3.98 -10.50 18.35
N PHE A 25 -2.75 -10.67 17.84
CA PHE A 25 -2.35 -11.87 17.12
C PHE A 25 -2.46 -13.14 17.99
N LEU A 26 -2.03 -13.05 19.25
CA LEU A 26 -2.05 -14.17 20.19
C LEU A 26 -3.47 -14.57 20.61
N GLU A 27 -4.39 -13.62 20.68
CA GLU A 27 -5.82 -13.86 20.90
C GLU A 27 -6.47 -14.39 19.63
N TYR A 28 -6.26 -13.72 18.50
CA TYR A 28 -6.92 -14.01 17.25
C TYR A 28 -6.57 -15.40 16.72
N ARG A 29 -5.32 -15.87 16.89
CA ARG A 29 -4.90 -17.23 16.49
C ARG A 29 -5.69 -18.38 17.14
N SER A 30 -6.44 -18.11 18.21
CA SER A 30 -7.29 -19.10 18.88
C SER A 30 -8.68 -19.22 18.27
N LEU A 31 -9.07 -18.29 17.38
CA LEU A 31 -10.37 -18.27 16.73
C LEU A 31 -10.36 -19.11 15.44
N LEU A 32 -11.50 -19.73 15.11
CA LEU A 32 -11.65 -20.56 13.91
C LEU A 32 -11.41 -19.77 12.63
N GLU A 33 -11.91 -18.53 12.59
CA GLU A 33 -11.73 -17.58 11.47
C GLU A 33 -10.25 -17.32 11.16
N PHE A 34 -9.35 -17.59 12.11
CA PHE A 34 -7.94 -17.35 11.90
C PHE A 34 -7.31 -18.26 10.83
N LEU A 35 -7.76 -19.51 10.78
CA LEU A 35 -7.26 -20.52 9.86
C LEU A 35 -8.10 -20.63 8.59
N HIS A 36 -9.31 -20.06 8.60
CA HIS A 36 -10.30 -20.21 7.54
C HIS A 36 -10.68 -18.84 6.97
N PRO A 37 -9.81 -18.23 6.13
CA PRO A 37 -10.15 -17.00 5.46
C PRO A 37 -11.34 -17.21 4.52
N THR A 38 -12.22 -16.21 4.45
CA THR A 38 -13.44 -16.26 3.63
C THR A 38 -13.46 -15.13 2.61
N VAL A 39 -14.22 -15.31 1.53
CA VAL A 39 -14.50 -14.27 0.51
C VAL A 39 -13.20 -13.64 -0.01
N ASP A 40 -12.96 -12.35 0.30
CA ASP A 40 -11.82 -11.59 -0.20
C ASP A 40 -10.49 -12.14 0.33
N ALA A 41 -10.43 -12.49 1.61
CA ALA A 41 -9.24 -13.08 2.22
C ALA A 41 -8.85 -14.42 1.57
N LEU A 42 -9.84 -15.21 1.18
CA LEU A 42 -9.62 -16.49 0.50
C LEU A 42 -9.08 -16.29 -0.92
N TYR A 43 -9.61 -15.30 -1.66
CA TYR A 43 -9.11 -14.92 -2.97
C TYR A 43 -7.64 -14.50 -2.91
N HIS A 44 -7.29 -13.63 -1.96
CA HIS A 44 -5.92 -13.16 -1.77
C HIS A 44 -4.97 -14.30 -1.38
N HIS A 45 -5.40 -15.19 -0.49
CA HIS A 45 -4.65 -16.39 -0.10
C HIS A 45 -4.30 -17.28 -1.31
N PHE A 46 -5.28 -17.61 -2.16
CA PHE A 46 -5.01 -18.45 -3.34
C PHE A 46 -4.14 -17.75 -4.38
N SER A 47 -4.36 -16.45 -4.61
CA SER A 47 -3.51 -15.68 -5.52
C SER A 47 -2.06 -15.63 -5.04
N ALA A 48 -1.84 -15.40 -3.74
CA ALA A 48 -0.53 -15.40 -3.13
C ALA A 48 0.18 -16.76 -3.24
N LYS A 49 -0.53 -17.88 -3.03
CA LYS A 49 0.01 -19.23 -3.24
C LYS A 49 0.49 -19.44 -4.67
N ALA A 50 -0.31 -19.03 -5.65
CA ALA A 50 0.08 -19.16 -7.06
C ALA A 50 1.33 -18.33 -7.38
N ILE A 51 1.38 -17.09 -6.89
CA ILE A 51 2.54 -16.19 -7.06
C ILE A 51 3.79 -16.80 -6.39
N ALA A 52 3.67 -17.30 -5.17
CA ALA A 52 4.77 -17.95 -4.45
C ALA A 52 5.27 -19.23 -5.14
N ALA A 53 4.37 -19.95 -5.84
CA ALA A 53 4.72 -21.11 -6.67
C ALA A 53 5.33 -20.74 -8.03
N GLY A 54 5.50 -19.45 -8.34
CA GLY A 54 6.14 -18.97 -9.57
C GLY A 54 5.17 -18.53 -10.68
N ALA A 55 3.85 -18.59 -10.45
CA ALA A 55 2.86 -18.02 -11.37
C ALA A 55 2.78 -16.49 -11.21
N LEU A 56 3.87 -15.81 -11.58
CA LEU A 56 4.02 -14.36 -11.42
C LEU A 56 3.11 -13.54 -12.35
N THR A 57 2.57 -14.14 -13.41
CA THR A 57 1.65 -13.49 -14.34
C THR A 57 0.45 -14.40 -14.60
N SER A 58 -0.70 -13.80 -14.86
CA SER A 58 -1.91 -14.51 -15.30
C SER A 58 -2.12 -14.37 -16.80
N SER A 59 -2.69 -15.38 -17.45
CA SER A 59 -3.20 -15.23 -18.82
C SER A 59 -4.43 -14.32 -18.90
N GLU A 60 -5.07 -14.06 -17.76
CA GLU A 60 -6.26 -13.24 -17.62
C GLU A 60 -5.91 -11.82 -17.12
N PRO A 61 -6.70 -10.80 -17.50
CA PRO A 61 -6.62 -9.49 -16.86
C PRO A 61 -6.83 -9.61 -15.35
N PHE A 62 -6.14 -8.79 -14.57
CA PHE A 62 -6.33 -8.77 -13.13
C PHE A 62 -7.75 -8.33 -12.77
N PHE A 63 -8.48 -9.22 -12.09
CA PHE A 63 -9.81 -8.92 -11.56
C PHE A 63 -9.76 -7.90 -10.42
N ARG A 64 -8.75 -8.01 -9.54
CA ARG A 64 -8.48 -7.06 -8.46
C ARG A 64 -7.11 -6.42 -8.64
N ALA A 65 -6.94 -5.24 -8.06
CA ALA A 65 -5.69 -4.53 -8.05
C ALA A 65 -4.60 -5.42 -7.41
N PRO A 66 -3.48 -5.70 -8.12
CA PRO A 66 -2.68 -6.88 -7.82
C PRO A 66 -1.61 -6.68 -6.75
N PHE A 67 -1.33 -5.45 -6.30
CA PHE A 67 -0.22 -5.19 -5.36
C PHE A 67 -0.29 -6.08 -4.12
N TYR A 68 -1.45 -6.11 -3.45
CA TYR A 68 -1.63 -6.91 -2.24
C TYR A 68 -1.37 -8.40 -2.46
N ASN A 69 -1.79 -8.96 -3.62
CA ASN A 69 -1.53 -10.36 -3.96
C ASN A 69 -0.02 -10.64 -4.09
N TYR A 70 0.73 -9.74 -4.73
CA TYR A 70 2.18 -9.87 -4.86
C TYR A 70 2.90 -9.67 -3.52
N PHE A 71 2.43 -8.74 -2.70
CA PHE A 71 2.93 -8.53 -1.34
C PHE A 71 2.76 -9.79 -0.49
N LEU A 72 1.57 -10.39 -0.52
CA LEU A 72 1.27 -11.64 0.19
C LEU A 72 2.03 -12.84 -0.39
N GLY A 73 2.15 -12.91 -1.72
CA GLY A 73 2.94 -13.93 -2.42
C GLY A 73 4.42 -13.89 -2.07
N LEU A 74 5.01 -12.69 -1.89
CA LEU A 74 6.37 -12.54 -1.40
C LEU A 74 6.52 -13.09 0.03
N ILE A 75 5.56 -12.83 0.91
CA ILE A 75 5.57 -13.41 2.25
C ILE A 75 5.51 -14.94 2.18
N TYR A 76 4.66 -15.49 1.32
CA TYR A 76 4.53 -16.95 1.17
C TYR A 76 5.77 -17.59 0.54
N ALA A 77 6.47 -16.89 -0.36
CA ALA A 77 7.72 -17.36 -0.93
C ALA A 77 8.85 -17.46 0.13
N ILE A 78 8.84 -16.58 1.13
CA ILE A 78 9.88 -16.53 2.18
C ILE A 78 9.53 -17.42 3.37
N ALA A 79 8.27 -17.37 3.84
CA ALA A 79 7.81 -18.01 5.07
C ALA A 79 7.03 -19.32 4.84
N GLY A 80 6.83 -19.70 3.57
CA GLY A 80 5.96 -20.81 3.17
C GLY A 80 4.48 -20.42 3.11
N ASP A 81 3.65 -21.34 2.64
CA ASP A 81 2.18 -21.21 2.59
C ASP A 81 1.57 -21.19 4.00
N SER A 82 1.69 -20.05 4.67
CA SER A 82 1.32 -19.87 6.07
C SER A 82 0.52 -18.59 6.24
N ILE A 83 -0.80 -18.75 6.40
CA ILE A 83 -1.74 -17.68 6.76
C ILE A 83 -1.28 -16.98 8.04
N SER A 84 -0.83 -17.76 9.03
CA SER A 84 -0.31 -17.25 10.30
C SER A 84 0.89 -16.32 10.09
N ALA A 85 1.85 -16.73 9.25
CA ALA A 85 3.02 -15.89 8.94
C ALA A 85 2.61 -14.60 8.22
N ALA A 86 1.72 -14.68 7.22
CA ALA A 86 1.21 -13.49 6.53
C ALA A 86 0.56 -12.47 7.45
N ARG A 87 -0.34 -12.94 8.33
CA ARG A 87 -1.01 -12.07 9.31
C ARG A 87 -0.01 -11.46 10.28
N PHE A 88 0.97 -12.24 10.74
CA PHE A 88 2.05 -11.74 11.59
C PHE A 88 2.86 -10.62 10.90
N PHE A 89 3.28 -10.81 9.65
CA PHE A 89 4.03 -9.80 8.90
C PHE A 89 3.19 -8.56 8.60
N GLN A 90 1.91 -8.71 8.28
CA GLN A 90 1.00 -7.57 8.12
C GLN A 90 0.85 -6.76 9.41
N LEU A 91 0.62 -7.43 10.53
CA LEU A 91 0.55 -6.78 11.84
C LEU A 91 1.89 -6.11 12.20
N LEU A 92 3.02 -6.74 11.87
CA LEU A 92 4.33 -6.13 12.07
C LEU A 92 4.47 -4.81 11.28
N ILE A 93 4.04 -4.78 10.02
CA ILE A 93 4.02 -3.55 9.20
C ILE A 93 3.01 -2.55 9.75
N GLY A 94 1.84 -3.01 10.18
CA GLY A 94 0.80 -2.19 10.81
C GLY A 94 1.29 -1.46 12.06
N SER A 95 2.27 -2.01 12.79
CA SER A 95 2.84 -1.35 13.97
C SER A 95 3.45 0.03 13.65
N PHE A 96 3.80 0.28 12.38
CA PHE A 96 4.31 1.56 11.90
C PHE A 96 3.21 2.60 11.58
N THR A 97 1.93 2.21 11.55
CA THR A 97 0.80 3.11 11.24
C THR A 97 0.75 4.29 12.20
N ALA A 98 0.78 4.05 13.52
CA ALA A 98 0.72 5.12 14.53
C ALA A 98 1.94 6.07 14.48
N PRO A 99 3.19 5.57 14.37
CA PRO A 99 4.35 6.41 14.08
C PRO A 99 4.21 7.27 12.82
N LEU A 100 3.70 6.73 11.71
CA LEU A 100 3.50 7.48 10.48
C LEU A 100 2.48 8.60 10.65
N VAL A 101 1.37 8.32 11.34
CA VAL A 101 0.32 9.31 11.65
C VAL A 101 0.85 10.41 12.58
N TYR A 102 1.67 10.05 13.58
CA TYR A 102 2.36 11.04 14.42
C TYR A 102 3.22 11.98 13.59
N LEU A 103 4.07 11.41 12.74
CA LEU A 103 4.98 12.19 11.88
C LEU A 103 4.21 13.10 10.93
N LEU A 104 3.14 12.60 10.32
CA LEU A 104 2.30 13.37 9.41
C LEU A 104 1.60 14.51 10.14
N GLY A 105 0.92 14.23 11.26
CA GLY A 105 0.22 15.24 12.05
C GLY A 105 1.16 16.31 12.60
N ARG A 106 2.36 15.92 13.06
CA ARG A 106 3.39 16.85 13.49
C ARG A 106 3.92 17.70 12.34
N GLU A 107 4.12 17.10 11.17
CA GLU A 107 4.65 17.84 10.03
C GLU A 107 3.64 18.82 9.43
N VAL A 108 2.33 18.52 9.49
CA VAL A 108 1.28 19.41 8.98
C VAL A 108 0.90 20.48 10.01
N PHE A 109 0.83 20.11 11.29
CA PHE A 109 0.41 20.98 12.38
C PHE A 109 1.53 21.12 13.41
N ASP A 110 1.43 20.40 14.53
CA ASP A 110 2.40 20.42 15.62
C ASP A 110 2.50 19.06 16.33
N GLN A 111 3.43 18.97 17.27
CA GLN A 111 3.71 17.75 18.03
C GLN A 111 2.49 17.22 18.79
N ARG A 112 1.64 18.09 19.33
CA ARG A 112 0.47 17.69 20.11
C ARG A 112 -0.57 17.06 19.20
N VAL A 113 -0.84 17.68 18.05
CA VAL A 113 -1.77 17.14 17.05
C VAL A 113 -1.30 15.78 16.54
N GLY A 114 -0.01 15.65 16.23
CA GLY A 114 0.56 14.35 15.84
C GLY A 114 0.37 13.28 16.91
N LEU A 115 0.62 13.61 18.18
CA LEU A 115 0.48 12.66 19.28
C LEU A 115 -0.98 12.24 19.50
N VAL A 116 -1.91 13.20 19.52
CA VAL A 116 -3.35 12.92 19.66
C VAL A 116 -3.85 12.04 18.52
N ALA A 117 -3.45 12.34 17.28
CA ALA A 117 -3.84 11.54 16.11
C ALA A 117 -3.29 10.10 16.18
N ALA A 118 -2.03 9.93 16.60
CA ALA A 118 -1.43 8.60 16.75
C ALA A 118 -2.08 7.79 17.87
N ILE A 119 -2.42 8.43 19.00
CA ILE A 119 -3.18 7.78 20.08
C ILE A 119 -4.56 7.37 19.60
N ALA A 120 -5.28 8.24 18.87
CA ALA A 120 -6.58 7.90 18.31
C ALA A 120 -6.50 6.65 17.43
N VAL A 121 -5.48 6.57 16.57
CA VAL A 121 -5.23 5.38 15.72
C VAL A 121 -4.93 4.12 16.54
N LEU A 122 -4.17 4.22 17.62
CA LEU A 122 -3.89 3.08 18.51
C LEU A 122 -5.13 2.59 19.27
N LEU A 123 -6.11 3.46 19.50
CA LEU A 123 -7.35 3.13 20.20
C LEU A 123 -8.46 2.63 19.27
N THR A 124 -8.29 2.75 17.95
CA THR A 124 -9.26 2.27 16.96
C THR A 124 -9.04 0.78 16.69
N GLY A 125 -9.83 -0.08 17.33
CA GLY A 125 -9.75 -1.53 17.17
C GLY A 125 -9.92 -2.01 15.73
N ASP A 126 -10.75 -1.34 14.93
CA ASP A 126 -11.00 -1.69 13.52
C ASP A 126 -9.72 -1.69 12.68
N ILE A 127 -8.78 -0.78 12.97
CA ILE A 127 -7.51 -0.72 12.24
C ILE A 127 -6.71 -2.01 12.48
N VAL A 128 -6.62 -2.44 13.74
CA VAL A 128 -5.90 -3.67 14.11
C VAL A 128 -6.61 -4.91 13.55
N TYR A 129 -7.95 -4.90 13.55
CA TYR A 129 -8.76 -5.95 12.96
C TYR A 129 -8.45 -6.15 11.47
N PHE A 130 -8.55 -5.09 10.66
CA PHE A 130 -8.28 -5.17 9.22
C PHE A 130 -6.80 -5.46 8.90
N GLU A 131 -5.86 -5.05 9.76
CA GLU A 131 -4.45 -5.44 9.63
C GLU A 131 -4.20 -6.92 9.89
N GLY A 132 -5.04 -7.56 10.72
CA GLY A 132 -5.03 -8.99 10.98
C GLY A 132 -5.76 -9.83 9.92
N GLU A 133 -6.57 -9.21 9.08
CA GLU A 133 -7.25 -9.86 7.96
C GLU A 133 -6.35 -9.93 6.72
N LEU A 134 -6.55 -10.95 5.89
CA LEU A 134 -5.82 -11.08 4.63
C LEU A 134 -6.44 -10.21 3.52
N VAL A 135 -6.52 -8.91 3.77
CA VAL A 135 -7.16 -7.93 2.88
C VAL A 135 -6.26 -6.70 2.67
N LEU A 136 -6.50 -5.98 1.58
CA LEU A 136 -5.66 -4.89 1.09
C LEU A 136 -5.74 -3.59 1.92
N GLU A 137 -6.70 -3.46 2.84
CA GLU A 137 -6.95 -2.25 3.64
C GLU A 137 -5.70 -1.76 4.36
N ALA A 138 -4.94 -2.68 4.96
CA ALA A 138 -3.74 -2.39 5.71
C ALA A 138 -2.60 -1.86 4.83
N SER A 139 -2.32 -2.53 3.71
CA SER A 139 -1.28 -2.10 2.77
C SER A 139 -1.66 -0.77 2.11
N ALA A 140 -2.93 -0.59 1.75
CA ALA A 140 -3.42 0.62 1.12
C ALA A 140 -3.28 1.81 2.07
N MET A 141 -3.69 1.66 3.32
CA MET A 141 -3.54 2.69 4.35
C MET A 141 -2.07 3.07 4.54
N TRP A 142 -1.16 2.09 4.63
CA TRP A 142 0.26 2.34 4.81
C TRP A 142 0.87 3.11 3.63
N LEU A 143 0.60 2.68 2.40
CA LEU A 143 1.09 3.33 1.19
C LEU A 143 0.57 4.77 1.08
N ILE A 144 -0.71 5.00 1.37
CA ILE A 144 -1.33 6.33 1.38
C ILE A 144 -0.67 7.24 2.43
N LEU A 145 -0.46 6.75 3.66
CA LEU A 145 0.19 7.53 4.72
C LEU A 145 1.63 7.91 4.35
N VAL A 146 2.38 6.97 3.76
CA VAL A 146 3.74 7.24 3.26
C VAL A 146 3.71 8.27 2.14
N SER A 147 2.79 8.16 1.17
CA SER A 147 2.64 9.16 0.10
C SER A 147 2.33 10.54 0.65
N LEU A 148 1.40 10.66 1.60
CA LEU A 148 1.06 11.94 2.23
C LEU A 148 2.23 12.53 3.02
N LEU A 149 2.95 11.71 3.79
CA LEU A 149 4.13 12.15 4.53
C LEU A 149 5.24 12.65 3.59
N LEU A 150 5.52 11.93 2.51
CA LEU A 150 6.50 12.34 1.51
C LEU A 150 6.07 13.60 0.76
N LEU A 151 4.78 13.76 0.49
CA LEU A 151 4.24 15.00 -0.09
C LEU A 151 4.48 16.20 0.83
N VAL A 152 4.21 16.07 2.14
CA VAL A 152 4.46 17.14 3.11
C VAL A 152 5.94 17.48 3.20
N ARG A 153 6.83 16.47 3.20
CA ARG A 153 8.28 16.69 3.16
C ARG A 153 8.73 17.39 1.89
N TYR A 154 8.16 17.02 0.74
CA TYR A 154 8.45 17.65 -0.53
C TYR A 154 8.02 19.13 -0.57
N ILE A 155 6.91 19.49 0.09
CA ILE A 155 6.48 20.89 0.22
C ILE A 155 7.53 21.71 0.99
N LYS A 156 8.06 21.15 2.08
CA LYS A 156 9.04 21.83 2.95
C LYS A 156 10.40 21.96 2.27
N GLU A 157 10.93 20.84 1.79
CA GLU A 157 12.25 20.69 1.20
C GLU A 157 12.15 19.84 -0.08
N PRO A 158 11.95 20.47 -1.25
CA PRO A 158 11.88 19.75 -2.51
C PRO A 158 13.18 18.98 -2.78
N SER A 159 13.06 17.67 -2.96
CA SER A 159 14.18 16.78 -3.27
C SER A 159 13.73 15.72 -4.27
N VAL A 160 14.61 15.37 -5.20
CA VAL A 160 14.36 14.32 -6.20
C VAL A 160 14.14 12.97 -5.53
N MET A 161 14.83 12.69 -4.42
CA MET A 161 14.64 11.44 -3.67
C MET A 161 13.27 11.39 -3.00
N THR A 162 12.84 12.49 -2.38
CA THR A 162 11.50 12.60 -1.78
C THR A 162 10.41 12.46 -2.85
N LEU A 163 10.62 13.07 -4.02
CA LEU A 163 9.71 12.99 -5.16
C LEU A 163 9.65 11.58 -5.75
N ALA A 164 10.79 10.88 -5.82
CA ALA A 164 10.85 9.49 -6.28
C ALA A 164 10.09 8.57 -5.33
N GLY A 165 10.31 8.71 -4.01
CA GLY A 165 9.53 7.99 -3.01
C GLY A 165 8.04 8.31 -3.09
N LEU A 166 7.67 9.57 -3.33
CA LEU A 166 6.29 10.00 -3.50
C LEU A 166 5.65 9.35 -4.73
N GLY A 167 6.32 9.37 -5.89
CA GLY A 167 5.86 8.74 -7.12
C GLY A 167 5.69 7.23 -6.95
N LEU A 168 6.69 6.55 -6.37
CA LEU A 168 6.66 5.11 -6.16
C LEU A 168 5.55 4.70 -5.19
N SER A 169 5.48 5.33 -4.01
CA SER A 169 4.42 5.02 -3.03
C SER A 169 3.03 5.30 -3.57
N THR A 170 2.83 6.40 -4.31
CA THR A 170 1.53 6.72 -4.92
C THR A 170 1.17 5.73 -6.01
N GLY A 171 2.12 5.35 -6.87
CA GLY A 171 1.90 4.36 -7.91
C GLY A 171 1.56 2.99 -7.34
N LEU A 172 2.25 2.55 -6.28
CA LEU A 172 1.92 1.33 -5.56
C LEU A 172 0.56 1.44 -4.86
N ALA A 173 0.23 2.58 -4.25
CA ALA A 173 -1.08 2.79 -3.63
C ALA A 173 -2.22 2.67 -4.65
N ILE A 174 -2.04 3.17 -5.88
CA ILE A 174 -3.03 3.03 -6.97
C ILE A 174 -3.15 1.58 -7.44
N VAL A 175 -2.02 0.86 -7.53
CA VAL A 175 -2.00 -0.56 -7.91
C VAL A 175 -2.51 -1.48 -6.79
N ASP A 176 -2.55 -0.99 -5.56
CA ASP A 176 -3.16 -1.68 -4.42
C ASP A 176 -4.65 -1.37 -4.31
N ARG A 177 -5.00 -0.08 -4.39
CA ARG A 177 -6.37 0.40 -4.33
C ARG A 177 -6.56 1.57 -5.29
N PRO A 178 -7.24 1.37 -6.44
CA PRO A 178 -7.39 2.40 -7.46
C PRO A 178 -7.99 3.71 -6.96
N ASN A 179 -8.77 3.69 -5.87
CA ASN A 179 -9.30 4.89 -5.22
C ASN A 179 -8.22 5.86 -4.73
N ALA A 180 -6.97 5.40 -4.54
CA ALA A 180 -5.83 6.24 -4.18
C ALA A 180 -5.50 7.33 -5.22
N VAL A 181 -6.04 7.23 -6.45
CA VAL A 181 -5.95 8.31 -7.46
C VAL A 181 -6.49 9.65 -6.95
N VAL A 182 -7.33 9.66 -5.90
CA VAL A 182 -7.84 10.87 -5.25
C VAL A 182 -6.74 11.78 -4.71
N ILE A 183 -5.53 11.26 -4.48
CA ILE A 183 -4.37 12.04 -4.00
C ILE A 183 -3.73 12.84 -5.14
N LEU A 184 -3.91 12.42 -6.41
CA LEU A 184 -3.24 13.03 -7.56
C LEU A 184 -3.57 14.52 -7.77
N PRO A 185 -4.82 15.00 -7.65
CA PRO A 185 -5.12 16.43 -7.74
C PRO A 185 -4.36 17.27 -6.70
N LEU A 186 -4.21 16.76 -5.48
CA LEU A 186 -3.45 17.42 -4.43
C LEU A 186 -1.95 17.48 -4.76
N ILE A 187 -1.36 16.38 -5.25
CA ILE A 187 0.04 16.34 -5.67
C ILE A 187 0.29 17.30 -6.84
N ALA A 188 -0.59 17.29 -7.85
CA ALA A 188 -0.51 18.18 -9.00
C ALA A 188 -0.57 19.66 -8.56
N TRP A 189 -1.49 20.00 -7.65
CA TRP A 189 -1.59 21.34 -7.09
C TRP A 189 -0.32 21.76 -6.33
N VAL A 190 0.25 20.88 -5.51
CA VAL A 190 1.51 21.14 -4.79
C VAL A 190 2.67 21.36 -5.75
N ILE A 191 2.84 20.49 -6.75
CA ILE A 191 3.90 20.60 -7.75
C ILE A 191 3.75 21.93 -8.51
N TRP A 192 2.53 22.27 -8.93
CA TRP A 192 2.23 23.53 -9.61
C TRP A 192 2.54 24.76 -8.74
N ARG A 193 2.15 24.77 -7.45
CA ARG A 193 2.40 25.90 -6.54
C ARG A 193 3.89 26.10 -6.24
N ASN A 194 4.66 25.01 -6.18
CA ASN A 194 6.11 25.10 -5.98
C ASN A 194 6.87 25.75 -7.15
N LYS A 195 6.21 26.00 -8.31
CA LYS A 195 6.72 26.80 -9.44
C LYS A 195 7.04 28.25 -9.03
N GLU A 196 6.25 28.83 -8.13
CA GLU A 196 6.35 30.26 -7.79
C GLU A 196 7.55 30.56 -6.87
N ARG A 197 8.12 29.52 -6.24
CA ARG A 197 9.22 29.65 -5.28
C ARG A 197 10.61 29.44 -5.88
N ASN A 198 10.71 28.79 -7.05
CA ASN A 198 11.98 28.49 -7.72
C ASN A 198 11.84 28.67 -9.25
N SER A 199 12.68 29.55 -9.82
CA SER A 199 12.79 29.93 -11.25
C SER A 199 12.31 28.88 -12.26
N HIS A 200 11.35 29.23 -13.13
CA HIS A 200 10.53 28.46 -14.11
C HIS A 200 10.97 27.10 -14.73
N SER A 201 12.22 26.63 -14.64
CA SER A 201 12.67 25.35 -15.23
C SER A 201 12.48 24.04 -14.43
N PRO A 202 12.24 24.01 -13.09
CA PRO A 202 12.14 22.77 -12.33
C PRO A 202 10.72 22.18 -12.38
N LEU A 203 9.66 22.96 -12.63
CA LEU A 203 8.28 22.44 -12.57
C LEU A 203 8.06 21.25 -13.49
N LEU A 204 8.39 21.41 -14.78
CA LEU A 204 8.20 20.37 -15.78
C LEU A 204 9.04 19.13 -15.45
N ARG A 205 10.27 19.31 -14.94
CA ARG A 205 11.15 18.21 -14.54
C ARG A 205 10.56 17.42 -13.35
N HIS A 206 10.02 18.10 -12.35
CA HIS A 206 9.40 17.43 -11.20
C HIS A 206 8.09 16.73 -11.59
N ALA A 207 7.27 17.37 -12.42
CA ALA A 207 6.04 16.75 -12.94
C ALA A 207 6.36 15.49 -13.76
N ILE A 208 7.34 15.56 -14.66
CA ILE A 208 7.80 14.41 -15.44
C ILE A 208 8.37 13.33 -14.52
N ALA A 209 9.30 13.67 -13.61
CA ALA A 209 9.92 12.70 -12.72
C ALA A 209 8.90 11.96 -11.83
N PHE A 210 7.97 12.69 -11.20
CA PHE A 210 6.89 12.08 -10.43
C PHE A 210 6.04 11.14 -11.29
N THR A 211 5.58 11.64 -12.46
CA THR A 211 4.69 10.88 -13.34
C THR A 211 5.39 9.63 -13.86
N THR A 212 6.64 9.74 -14.31
CA THR A 212 7.42 8.58 -14.79
C THR A 212 7.54 7.52 -13.71
N ILE A 213 7.88 7.89 -12.46
CA ILE A 213 8.08 6.93 -11.37
C ILE A 213 6.76 6.31 -10.93
N MET A 214 5.69 7.10 -10.82
CA MET A 214 4.34 6.60 -10.52
C MET A 214 3.84 5.63 -11.60
N MET A 215 4.16 5.91 -12.86
CA MET A 215 3.77 5.06 -13.99
C MET A 215 4.55 3.75 -14.08
N ILE A 216 5.63 3.54 -13.32
CA ILE A 216 6.33 2.24 -13.31
C ILE A 216 5.37 1.14 -12.83
N PRO A 217 4.87 1.14 -11.58
CA PRO A 217 3.96 0.09 -11.12
C PRO A 217 2.61 0.12 -11.88
N VAL A 218 2.04 1.30 -12.13
CA VAL A 218 0.75 1.44 -12.81
C VAL A 218 0.84 0.94 -14.26
N GLY A 219 1.88 1.35 -14.98
CA GLY A 219 2.11 0.98 -16.37
C GLY A 219 2.35 -0.52 -16.54
N LEU A 220 3.06 -1.17 -15.62
CA LEU A 220 3.22 -2.63 -15.64
C LEU A 220 1.88 -3.36 -15.61
N VAL A 221 0.96 -2.92 -14.74
CA VAL A 221 -0.38 -3.52 -14.63
C VAL A 221 -1.24 -3.22 -15.86
N LEU A 222 -1.19 -1.99 -16.39
CA LEU A 222 -1.91 -1.63 -17.61
C LEU A 222 -1.42 -2.41 -18.83
N LEU A 223 -0.11 -2.59 -18.97
CA LEU A 223 0.49 -3.39 -20.04
C LEU A 223 0.08 -4.86 -19.93
N HIS A 224 0.13 -5.43 -18.72
CA HIS A 224 -0.32 -6.79 -18.46
C HIS A 224 -1.79 -6.98 -18.86
N ASN A 225 -2.68 -6.14 -18.32
CA ASN A 225 -4.11 -6.22 -18.60
C ASN A 225 -4.42 -6.00 -20.09
N GLY A 226 -3.72 -5.08 -20.76
CA GLY A 226 -3.88 -4.84 -22.19
C GLY A 226 -3.41 -6.02 -23.07
N ASN A 227 -2.35 -6.72 -22.67
CA ASN A 227 -1.88 -7.92 -23.35
C ASN A 227 -2.84 -9.10 -23.13
N ALA A 228 -3.24 -9.32 -21.88
CA ALA A 228 -4.19 -10.38 -21.53
C ALA A 228 -5.55 -10.18 -22.21
N HIS A 229 -6.06 -8.95 -22.26
CA HIS A 229 -7.31 -8.64 -22.93
C HIS A 229 -7.26 -8.92 -24.44
N ARG A 230 -6.16 -8.56 -25.12
CA ARG A 230 -5.96 -8.86 -26.55
C ARG A 230 -5.91 -10.37 -26.81
N ALA A 231 -5.17 -11.11 -25.99
CA ALA A 231 -5.10 -12.56 -26.11
C ALA A 231 -6.50 -13.22 -25.94
N CYS A 232 -7.32 -12.71 -25.02
CA CYS A 232 -8.71 -13.18 -24.87
C CYS A 232 -9.58 -12.85 -26.09
N ALA A 233 -9.42 -11.66 -26.67
CA ALA A 233 -10.17 -11.26 -27.87
C ALA A 233 -9.84 -12.16 -29.06
N ASP A 234 -8.55 -12.41 -29.31
CA ASP A 234 -8.08 -13.28 -30.39
C ASP A 234 -8.61 -14.73 -30.24
N ASP A 235 -8.67 -15.26 -29.01
CA ASP A 235 -9.15 -16.62 -28.80
C ASP A 235 -10.67 -16.77 -29.01
N CYS A 236 -11.44 -15.73 -28.68
CA CYS A 236 -12.87 -15.70 -28.99
C CYS A 236 -13.16 -15.54 -30.49
N ASP A 237 -12.37 -14.77 -31.22
CA ASP A 237 -12.46 -14.69 -32.68
C ASP A 237 -12.13 -16.03 -33.36
N THR A 238 -11.29 -16.86 -32.74
CA THR A 238 -11.00 -18.24 -33.21
C THR A 238 -12.01 -19.29 -32.75
N GLY A 239 -13.12 -18.91 -32.12
CA GLY A 239 -14.19 -19.81 -31.69
C GLY A 239 -13.84 -20.70 -30.48
N ARG A 240 -12.75 -20.39 -29.77
CA ARG A 240 -12.28 -21.13 -28.58
C ARG A 240 -12.63 -20.39 -27.28
N CYS A 241 -13.83 -19.82 -27.16
CA CYS A 241 -14.26 -19.16 -25.91
C CYS A 241 -14.46 -20.17 -24.74
N GLN A 242 -13.38 -20.76 -24.22
CA GLN A 242 -13.36 -21.52 -22.96
C GLN A 242 -13.26 -20.60 -21.74
N PHE A 243 -12.98 -19.30 -21.96
CA PHE A 243 -12.58 -18.35 -20.91
C PHE A 243 -13.74 -17.76 -20.10
N LEU A 244 -14.94 -17.58 -20.68
CA LEU A 244 -16.06 -16.92 -19.96
C LEU A 244 -16.81 -17.83 -18.96
N TYR A 245 -16.54 -19.14 -18.95
CA TYR A 245 -17.30 -20.13 -18.18
C TYR A 245 -16.57 -20.75 -16.98
N ARG A 246 -15.31 -20.40 -16.71
CA ARG A 246 -14.54 -20.98 -15.57
C ARG A 246 -14.62 -20.17 -14.27
N GLN A 247 -15.32 -19.04 -14.24
CA GLN A 247 -15.47 -18.20 -13.03
C GLN A 247 -16.82 -18.35 -12.32
N GLN A 248 -17.55 -19.46 -12.53
CA GLN A 248 -18.69 -19.87 -11.69
C GLN A 248 -18.36 -21.12 -10.89
#